data_AF-A0A329SQN2-F1
#
_entry.id   AF-A0A329SQN2-F1
#
_cell.length_a   1.000
_cell.length_b   1.000
_cell.length_c   1.000
_cell.angle_alpha   90.00
_cell.angle_beta   90.00
_cell.angle_gamma   90.00
#
_symmetry.space_group_name_H-M   'P 1'
#
loop_
_entity.id
_entity.type
_entity.pdbx_description
1 polymer ?
#
loop_
_entity_poly.entity_id
_entity_poly.type
_entity_poly.pdbx_seq_one_letter_code
_entity_poly.pdbx_strand_id
1 'polypeptide(L)'
;MTRAKSTDVVQLSSWAFAFWWALFLIVHVVVSFYNALYAYYYWILQDSYVEVLLEAFYIGLPPAYHHTIAFVYAIMSGMHIVCVLLMIGGTIWQRALAFTPWSTNTPGSHVSKIKASRTNPKIVENIYSKLSDRHGIFGVNGKHFHEIQLFREIVETSLQTLQAYRMSKFLPRTLFNRFYVILLAVNCWSSVFINSCFFKGNEARRRFGCIALDCVLDLVACMGVEVIVVLSYSNDFDLNLDVSSFLTLFNNEWMARAYNEFQMVVVASWWDLVSRATFSLGLLISTTNMKELLQRLPINYNRVAQSSFSAVAIKDTKKTAKSSTENLVTGKVLRTVNLFFGVWGVLVLALHIHAFSQPVLPQCLVQVRPWAASRPACYLAGLDCDILEISGNMDEVDALWSEFDSGTVVQLLIRHCPAL
;
A
#
# COMPACT_ATOMS: atom_id res chain seq x y z
N MET A 1 8.63 -17.27 -39.17
CA MET A 1 8.17 -17.01 -37.78
C MET A 1 8.42 -15.54 -37.47
N THR A 2 7.39 -14.70 -37.63
CA THR A 2 7.47 -13.25 -37.44
C THR A 2 7.58 -12.94 -35.95
N ARG A 3 8.73 -12.38 -35.56
CA ARG A 3 9.01 -11.82 -34.23
C ARG A 3 7.95 -10.76 -33.93
N ALA A 4 7.02 -11.05 -33.03
CA ALA A 4 6.04 -10.08 -32.56
C ALA A 4 6.80 -8.85 -32.03
N LYS A 5 6.47 -7.68 -32.58
CA LYS A 5 7.02 -6.39 -32.17
C LYS A 5 6.61 -6.17 -30.71
N SER A 6 7.58 -6.01 -29.82
CA SER A 6 7.32 -5.59 -28.42
C SER A 6 6.48 -4.32 -28.47
N THR A 7 5.22 -4.39 -28.04
CA THR A 7 4.42 -3.20 -27.80
C THR A 7 4.82 -2.67 -26.43
N ASP A 8 5.51 -1.54 -26.40
CA ASP A 8 5.98 -0.90 -25.15
C ASP A 8 4.83 -0.25 -24.34
N VAL A 9 3.59 -0.39 -24.81
CA VAL A 9 2.38 0.30 -24.31
C VAL A 9 1.15 -0.61 -24.38
N VAL A 10 0.23 -0.42 -23.44
CA VAL A 10 -1.07 -1.10 -23.36
C VAL A 10 -2.12 -0.25 -24.04
N GLN A 11 -2.56 -0.70 -25.22
CA GLN A 11 -3.62 -0.02 -25.96
C GLN A 11 -5.00 -0.39 -25.40
N LEU A 12 -5.82 0.63 -25.10
CA LEU A 12 -7.15 0.51 -24.54
C LEU A 12 -8.24 1.06 -25.47
N SER A 13 -9.43 0.45 -25.42
CA SER A 13 -10.64 1.06 -26.00
C SER A 13 -10.98 2.37 -25.29
N SER A 14 -11.78 3.23 -25.91
CA SER A 14 -12.17 4.52 -25.32
C SER A 14 -12.87 4.37 -23.96
N TRP A 15 -13.69 3.33 -23.79
CA TRP A 15 -14.39 3.03 -22.53
C TRP A 15 -13.44 2.52 -21.46
N ALA A 16 -12.54 1.58 -21.80
CA ALA A 16 -11.52 1.10 -20.87
C ALA A 16 -10.58 2.23 -20.42
N PHE A 17 -10.19 3.12 -21.35
CA PHE A 17 -9.40 4.30 -21.01
C PHE A 17 -10.15 5.23 -20.04
N ALA A 18 -11.45 5.45 -20.27
CA ALA A 18 -12.28 6.27 -19.38
C ALA A 18 -12.42 5.66 -17.98
N PHE A 19 -12.59 4.33 -17.91
CA PHE A 19 -12.60 3.59 -16.65
C PHE A 19 -11.30 3.80 -15.86
N TRP A 20 -10.14 3.57 -16.49
CA TRP A 20 -8.84 3.76 -15.83
C TRP A 20 -8.59 5.23 -15.43
N TRP A 21 -9.05 6.18 -16.24
CA TRP A 21 -9.02 7.60 -15.87
C TRP A 21 -9.83 7.89 -14.62
N ALA A 22 -11.07 7.40 -14.55
CA ALA A 22 -11.92 7.58 -13.38
C ALA A 22 -11.33 6.86 -12.15
N LEU A 23 -10.81 5.65 -12.32
CA LEU A 23 -10.19 4.88 -11.24
C LEU A 23 -9.00 5.61 -10.63
N PHE A 24 -8.06 6.09 -11.45
CA PHE A 24 -6.91 6.83 -10.91
C PHE A 24 -7.31 8.16 -10.27
N LEU A 25 -8.32 8.84 -10.81
CA LEU A 25 -8.86 10.05 -10.19
C LEU A 25 -9.42 9.73 -8.79
N ILE A 26 -10.25 8.69 -8.68
CA ILE A 26 -10.84 8.24 -7.42
C ILE A 26 -9.74 7.89 -6.42
N VAL A 27 -8.72 7.11 -6.83
CA VAL A 27 -7.60 6.77 -5.96
C VAL A 27 -6.93 8.03 -5.41
N HIS A 28 -6.58 9.01 -6.25
CA HIS A 28 -5.94 10.23 -5.73
C HIS A 28 -6.87 11.08 -4.85
N VAL A 29 -8.16 11.17 -5.17
CA VAL A 29 -9.14 11.91 -4.35
C VAL A 29 -9.29 11.25 -2.98
N VAL A 30 -9.49 9.94 -2.93
CA VAL A 30 -9.68 9.19 -1.68
C VAL A 30 -8.41 9.26 -0.83
N VAL A 31 -7.23 9.03 -1.41
CA VAL A 31 -5.95 9.13 -0.69
C VAL A 31 -5.72 10.56 -0.19
N SER A 32 -6.00 11.58 -1.00
CA SER A 32 -5.86 12.97 -0.57
C SER A 32 -6.79 13.30 0.59
N PHE A 33 -8.06 12.89 0.52
CA PHE A 33 -9.05 13.12 1.56
C PHE A 33 -8.66 12.41 2.86
N TYR A 34 -8.27 11.14 2.78
CA TYR A 34 -7.75 10.38 3.93
C TYR A 34 -6.58 11.10 4.61
N ASN A 35 -5.57 11.50 3.83
CA ASN A 35 -4.42 12.20 4.38
C ASN A 35 -4.78 13.59 4.94
N ALA A 36 -5.73 14.30 4.32
CA ALA A 36 -6.22 15.58 4.83
C ALA A 36 -6.96 15.42 6.16
N LEU A 37 -7.76 14.36 6.32
CA LEU A 37 -8.41 14.05 7.59
C LEU A 37 -7.39 13.75 8.67
N TYR A 38 -6.37 12.92 8.40
CA TYR A 38 -5.30 12.66 9.36
C TYR A 38 -4.55 13.94 9.74
N ALA A 39 -4.22 14.78 8.76
CA ALA A 39 -3.59 16.08 9.01
C ALA A 39 -4.46 16.95 9.93
N TYR A 40 -5.76 17.03 9.64
CA TYR A 40 -6.72 17.79 10.44
C TYR A 40 -6.83 17.24 11.87
N TYR A 41 -7.07 15.93 12.02
CA TYR A 41 -7.24 15.30 13.32
C TYR A 41 -5.99 15.45 14.19
N TYR A 42 -4.78 15.17 13.66
CA TYR A 42 -3.55 15.40 14.41
C TYR A 42 -3.27 16.88 14.71
N TRP A 43 -3.84 17.80 13.95
CA TRP A 43 -3.73 19.23 14.24
C TRP A 43 -4.61 19.67 15.40
N ILE A 44 -5.82 19.12 15.51
CA ILE A 44 -6.79 19.45 16.57
C ILE A 44 -6.74 18.49 17.76
N LEU A 45 -5.90 17.45 17.70
CA LEU A 45 -5.78 16.44 18.75
C LEU A 45 -5.25 17.05 20.04
N GLN A 46 -4.40 18.07 19.92
CA GLN A 46 -3.82 18.78 21.05
C GLN A 46 -4.92 19.43 21.90
N ASP A 47 -4.82 19.25 23.22
CA ASP A 47 -5.75 19.69 24.26
C ASP A 47 -7.13 19.00 24.21
N SER A 48 -7.27 17.90 23.47
CA SER A 48 -8.52 17.12 23.42
C SER A 48 -8.56 16.01 24.49
N TYR A 49 -9.77 15.59 24.88
CA TYR A 49 -9.91 14.44 25.78
C TYR A 49 -9.34 13.14 25.18
N VAL A 50 -9.40 13.01 23.86
CA VAL A 50 -8.84 11.84 23.15
C VAL A 50 -7.33 11.79 23.30
N GLU A 51 -6.63 12.93 23.28
CA GLU A 51 -5.19 12.99 23.56
C GLU A 51 -4.85 12.48 24.97
N VAL A 52 -5.60 12.93 25.98
CA VAL A 52 -5.41 12.48 27.36
C VAL A 52 -5.57 10.96 27.47
N LEU A 53 -6.56 10.37 26.79
CA LEU A 53 -6.73 8.92 26.74
C LEU A 53 -5.55 8.24 26.03
N LEU A 54 -5.15 8.73 24.85
CA LEU A 54 -4.04 8.16 24.10
C LEU A 54 -2.73 8.17 24.90
N GLU A 55 -2.45 9.26 25.62
CA GLU A 55 -1.28 9.38 26.50
C GLU A 55 -1.38 8.44 27.71
N ALA A 56 -2.54 8.40 28.38
CA ALA A 56 -2.76 7.53 29.54
C ALA A 56 -2.57 6.03 29.22
N PHE A 57 -2.92 5.62 28.00
CA PHE A 57 -2.78 4.22 27.56
C PHE A 57 -1.52 3.96 26.74
N TYR A 58 -0.61 4.93 26.61
CA TYR A 58 0.63 4.82 25.82
C TYR A 58 0.37 4.41 24.35
N ILE A 59 -0.68 4.97 23.74
CA ILE A 59 -1.11 4.68 22.37
C ILE A 59 -0.68 5.81 21.44
N GLY A 60 0.28 5.52 20.56
CA GLY A 60 0.77 6.51 19.60
C GLY A 60 2.03 7.24 20.04
N LEU A 61 2.55 8.09 19.15
CA LEU A 61 3.61 9.03 19.49
C LEU A 61 3.12 10.12 20.46
N PRO A 62 4.00 10.60 21.36
CA PRO A 62 3.67 11.65 22.32
C PRO A 62 3.13 12.96 21.67
N PRO A 63 2.33 13.75 22.43
CA PRO A 63 1.78 15.06 22.04
C PRO A 63 2.74 15.98 21.29
N ALA A 64 3.99 16.05 21.75
CA ALA A 64 5.04 16.90 21.18
C ALA A 64 5.28 16.69 19.68
N TYR A 65 4.87 15.55 19.12
CA TYR A 65 5.08 15.19 17.72
C TYR A 65 3.80 15.28 16.86
N HIS A 66 2.63 15.56 17.42
CA HIS A 66 1.35 15.55 16.69
C HIS A 66 1.33 16.54 15.52
N HIS A 67 1.82 17.77 15.70
CA HIS A 67 1.94 18.73 14.60
C HIS A 67 2.93 18.30 13.51
N THR A 68 4.01 17.59 13.87
CA THR A 68 4.95 17.05 12.89
C THR A 68 4.27 15.98 12.03
N ILE A 69 3.50 15.09 12.67
CA ILE A 69 2.68 14.09 11.98
C ILE A 69 1.67 14.76 11.06
N ALA A 70 0.94 15.76 11.57
CA ALA A 70 -0.04 16.53 10.80
C ALA A 70 0.57 17.16 9.54
N PHE A 71 1.78 17.73 9.66
CA PHE A 71 2.48 18.35 8.54
C PHE A 71 2.88 17.34 7.47
N VAL A 72 3.37 16.15 7.85
CA VAL A 72 3.71 15.06 6.92
C VAL A 72 2.45 14.63 6.14
N TYR A 73 1.33 14.44 6.83
CA TYR A 73 0.04 14.13 6.20
C TYR A 73 -0.48 15.24 5.28
N ALA A 74 -0.30 16.50 5.66
CA ALA A 74 -0.67 17.64 4.83
C ALA A 74 0.14 17.68 3.51
N ILE A 75 1.45 17.40 3.57
CA ILE A 75 2.29 17.28 2.37
C ILE A 75 1.80 16.15 1.47
N MET A 76 1.58 14.96 2.02
CA MET A 76 1.07 13.81 1.26
C MET A 76 -0.26 14.13 0.58
N SER A 77 -1.21 14.74 1.32
CA SER A 77 -2.47 15.19 0.74
C SER A 77 -2.26 16.16 -0.42
N GLY A 78 -1.41 17.17 -0.24
CA GLY A 78 -1.07 18.14 -1.27
C GLY A 78 -0.50 17.51 -2.54
N MET A 79 0.36 16.50 -2.43
CA MET A 79 0.92 15.77 -3.57
C MET A 79 -0.18 15.07 -4.38
N HIS A 80 -1.13 14.41 -3.72
CA HIS A 80 -2.27 13.78 -4.40
C HIS A 80 -3.23 14.82 -5.03
N ILE A 81 -3.46 15.97 -4.37
CA ILE A 81 -4.25 17.08 -4.93
C ILE A 81 -3.63 17.58 -6.23
N VAL A 82 -2.30 17.73 -6.29
CA VAL A 82 -1.61 18.14 -7.52
C VAL A 82 -1.90 17.13 -8.65
N CYS A 83 -1.87 15.83 -8.38
CA CYS A 83 -2.24 14.81 -9.38
C CYS A 83 -3.70 14.95 -9.87
N VAL A 84 -4.64 15.20 -8.95
CA VAL A 84 -6.05 15.45 -9.28
C VAL A 84 -6.19 16.67 -10.19
N LEU A 85 -5.56 17.79 -9.83
CA LEU A 85 -5.58 19.03 -10.60
C LEU A 85 -4.95 18.86 -12.00
N LEU A 86 -3.86 18.09 -12.11
CA LEU A 86 -3.24 17.79 -13.41
C LEU A 86 -4.17 16.95 -14.31
N MET A 87 -4.88 15.97 -13.76
CA MET A 87 -5.82 15.13 -14.51
C MET A 87 -7.05 15.92 -14.98
N ILE A 88 -7.65 16.70 -14.08
CA ILE A 88 -8.82 17.54 -14.39
C ILE A 88 -8.42 18.67 -15.36
N GLY A 89 -7.36 19.41 -15.04
CA GLY A 89 -6.86 20.51 -15.85
C GLY A 89 -6.43 20.05 -17.24
N GLY A 90 -5.76 18.90 -17.35
CA GLY A 90 -5.41 18.33 -18.65
C GLY A 90 -6.63 17.90 -19.47
N THR A 91 -7.65 17.35 -18.82
CA THR A 91 -8.90 16.96 -19.48
C THR A 91 -9.67 18.17 -20.02
N ILE A 92 -9.75 19.25 -19.23
CA ILE A 92 -10.39 20.51 -19.62
C ILE A 92 -9.62 21.15 -20.78
N TRP A 93 -8.30 21.24 -20.67
CA TRP A 93 -7.44 21.88 -21.66
C TRP A 93 -7.48 21.17 -23.02
N GLN A 94 -7.40 19.83 -23.01
CA GLN A 94 -7.40 19.03 -24.23
C GLN A 94 -8.81 18.74 -24.77
N ARG A 95 -9.87 19.10 -24.01
CA ARG A 95 -11.27 18.77 -24.30
C ARG A 95 -11.51 17.26 -24.53
N ALA A 96 -10.65 16.44 -23.94
CA ALA A 96 -10.65 14.99 -24.04
C ALA A 96 -9.99 14.43 -22.79
N LEU A 97 -10.38 13.22 -22.36
CA LEU A 97 -9.79 12.57 -21.18
C LEU A 97 -8.27 12.46 -21.34
N ALA A 98 -7.55 13.10 -20.42
CA ALA A 98 -6.09 13.13 -20.39
C ALA A 98 -5.59 12.97 -18.96
N PHE A 99 -4.49 12.25 -18.79
CA PHE A 99 -3.86 12.06 -17.48
C PHE A 99 -3.05 13.28 -17.03
N THR A 100 -2.52 14.06 -17.98
CA THR A 100 -1.77 15.29 -17.72
C THR A 100 -2.03 16.34 -18.81
N PRO A 101 -1.82 17.64 -18.54
CA PRO A 101 -2.04 18.72 -19.51
C PRO A 101 -1.15 18.61 -20.76
N TRP A 102 0.02 18.00 -20.59
CA TRP A 102 1.08 17.91 -21.59
C TRP A 102 1.04 16.63 -22.43
N SER A 103 0.06 15.74 -22.17
CA SER A 103 -0.01 14.46 -22.87
C SER A 103 -0.22 14.70 -24.37
N THR A 104 0.83 14.52 -25.17
CA THR A 104 0.80 14.58 -26.64
C THR A 104 0.27 13.26 -27.19
N ASN A 105 -0.99 12.95 -26.85
CA ASN A 105 -1.64 11.71 -27.28
C ASN A 105 -2.49 11.87 -28.55
N THR A 106 -2.18 12.86 -29.41
CA THR A 106 -2.73 12.94 -30.76
C THR A 106 -1.76 12.31 -31.77
N PRO A 107 -2.09 11.14 -32.35
CA PRO A 107 -1.32 10.60 -33.46
C PRO A 107 -1.63 11.43 -34.72
N GLY A 108 -0.69 12.29 -35.07
CA GLY A 108 -0.64 12.95 -36.38
C GLY A 108 -1.34 14.30 -36.45
N SER A 109 -0.65 15.36 -36.04
CA SER A 109 -0.71 16.63 -36.75
C SER A 109 0.60 17.40 -36.55
N HIS A 110 1.42 17.41 -37.60
CA HIS A 110 2.31 18.54 -37.85
C HIS A 110 1.42 19.74 -38.18
N VAL A 111 0.82 20.37 -37.17
CA VAL A 111 0.08 21.62 -37.34
C VAL A 111 0.54 22.60 -36.28
N SER A 112 1.27 23.59 -36.77
CA SER A 112 1.61 24.90 -36.22
C SER A 112 1.65 25.08 -34.70
N LYS A 113 2.83 25.47 -34.22
CA LYS A 113 3.05 26.21 -32.98
C LYS A 113 2.13 27.45 -32.93
N ILE A 114 0.89 27.29 -32.48
CA ILE A 114 0.07 28.41 -32.03
C ILE A 114 0.58 28.76 -30.64
N LYS A 115 1.19 29.94 -30.52
CA LYS A 115 1.65 30.54 -29.27
C LYS A 115 0.46 30.66 -28.30
N ALA A 116 0.27 29.66 -27.45
CA ALA A 116 -0.62 29.79 -26.31
C ALA A 116 0.05 30.70 -25.27
N SER A 117 -0.70 31.71 -24.86
CA SER A 117 -0.35 32.76 -23.90
C SER A 117 0.33 32.21 -22.64
N ARG A 118 1.42 32.87 -22.25
CA ARG A 118 2.17 32.64 -21.01
C ARG A 118 1.35 33.13 -19.81
N THR A 119 0.89 32.19 -19.01
CA THR A 119 0.81 32.36 -17.56
C THR A 119 1.27 31.05 -16.91
N ASN A 120 2.29 31.16 -16.06
CA ASN A 120 3.13 30.07 -15.54
C ASN A 120 2.37 28.89 -14.92
N PRO A 121 2.85 27.66 -15.17
CA PRO A 121 3.27 26.83 -14.04
C PRO A 121 4.61 26.12 -14.32
N LYS A 122 5.65 26.88 -14.70
CA LYS A 122 6.99 26.33 -14.98
C LYS A 122 7.57 25.52 -13.81
N ILE A 123 7.20 25.80 -12.57
CA ILE A 123 7.74 25.11 -11.39
C ILE A 123 7.15 23.70 -11.29
N VAL A 124 5.83 23.55 -11.40
CA VAL A 124 5.16 22.24 -11.34
C VAL A 124 5.57 21.38 -12.53
N GLU A 125 5.63 21.97 -13.73
CA GLU A 125 6.13 21.28 -14.94
C GLU A 125 7.60 20.84 -14.80
N ASN A 126 8.46 21.66 -14.20
CA ASN A 126 9.89 21.35 -14.02
C ASN A 126 10.13 20.30 -12.91
N ILE A 127 9.33 20.31 -11.84
CA ILE A 127 9.38 19.28 -10.79
C ILE A 127 8.81 17.96 -11.31
N TYR A 128 7.65 18.01 -11.98
CA TYR A 128 7.01 16.84 -12.58
C TYR A 128 7.91 16.21 -13.66
N SER A 129 8.50 17.00 -14.56
CA SER A 129 9.42 16.48 -15.58
C SER A 129 10.72 15.93 -15.00
N LYS A 130 11.25 16.46 -13.89
CA LYS A 130 12.43 15.86 -13.24
C LYS A 130 12.15 14.53 -12.55
N LEU A 131 10.98 14.39 -11.94
CA LEU A 131 10.61 13.20 -11.16
C LEU A 131 9.95 12.12 -12.02
N SER A 132 9.05 12.51 -12.91
CA SER A 132 8.09 11.66 -13.61
C SER A 132 8.26 11.60 -15.12
N ASP A 133 9.15 12.41 -15.75
CA ASP A 133 9.37 12.26 -17.20
C ASP A 133 9.92 10.87 -17.52
N ARG A 134 9.71 10.40 -18.76
CA ARG A 134 10.18 9.09 -19.24
C ARG A 134 11.68 8.88 -19.04
N HIS A 135 12.48 9.96 -18.98
CA HIS A 135 13.92 9.95 -18.68
C HIS A 135 14.29 10.54 -17.31
N GLY A 136 13.31 10.85 -16.47
CA GLY A 136 13.49 11.35 -15.10
C GLY A 136 14.04 10.28 -14.15
N ILE A 137 14.26 10.65 -12.88
CA ILE A 137 14.89 9.77 -11.87
C ILE A 137 14.05 8.50 -11.63
N PHE A 138 12.72 8.62 -11.65
CA PHE A 138 11.79 7.48 -11.53
C PHE A 138 11.16 7.08 -12.88
N GLY A 139 11.63 7.66 -13.99
CA GLY A 139 11.11 7.42 -15.33
C GLY A 139 11.55 6.06 -15.88
N VAL A 140 10.64 5.41 -16.61
CA VAL A 140 10.79 4.03 -17.13
C VAL A 140 12.04 3.81 -18.01
N ASN A 141 12.66 4.88 -18.54
CA ASN A 141 13.88 4.82 -19.37
C ASN A 141 15.14 5.47 -18.72
N GLY A 142 15.17 5.68 -17.41
CA GLY A 142 16.34 6.25 -16.71
C GLY A 142 17.58 5.33 -16.70
N LYS A 143 18.80 5.91 -16.67
CA LYS A 143 20.08 5.16 -16.68
C LYS A 143 20.25 4.17 -15.51
N HIS A 144 19.70 4.50 -14.34
CA HIS A 144 19.72 3.66 -13.12
C HIS A 144 18.32 3.13 -12.77
N PHE A 145 17.38 3.13 -13.72
CA PHE A 145 15.99 2.78 -13.46
C PHE A 145 15.83 1.40 -12.81
N HIS A 146 16.55 0.39 -13.32
CA HIS A 146 16.48 -0.97 -12.78
C HIS A 146 17.00 -1.09 -11.35
N GLU A 147 18.03 -0.32 -10.98
CA GLU A 147 18.63 -0.34 -9.64
C GLU A 147 17.72 0.36 -8.63
N ILE A 148 17.19 1.54 -8.99
CA ILE A 148 16.29 2.32 -8.15
C ILE A 148 14.95 1.58 -7.96
N GLN A 149 14.42 0.98 -9.04
CA GLN A 149 13.18 0.20 -8.96
C GLN A 149 13.36 -1.05 -8.08
N LEU A 150 14.49 -1.74 -8.20
CA LEU A 150 14.79 -2.89 -7.34
C LEU A 150 14.89 -2.47 -5.87
N PHE A 151 15.60 -1.38 -5.59
CA PHE A 151 15.72 -0.85 -4.23
C PHE A 151 14.35 -0.49 -3.66
N ARG A 152 13.51 0.20 -4.44
CA ARG A 152 12.13 0.53 -4.06
C ARG A 152 11.36 -0.73 -3.70
N GLU A 153 11.37 -1.74 -4.57
CA GLU A 153 10.66 -3.00 -4.36
C GLU A 153 11.08 -3.68 -3.04
N ILE A 154 12.38 -3.69 -2.74
CA ILE A 154 12.92 -4.26 -1.49
C ILE A 154 12.44 -3.46 -0.27
N VAL A 155 12.53 -2.13 -0.31
CA VAL A 155 12.08 -1.26 0.79
C VAL A 155 10.58 -1.44 1.01
N GLU A 156 9.80 -1.38 -0.05
CA GLU A 156 8.35 -1.47 -0.01
C GLU A 156 7.89 -2.84 0.52
N THR A 157 8.45 -3.94 -0.02
CA THR A 157 8.17 -5.30 0.48
C THR A 157 8.55 -5.46 1.95
N SER A 158 9.66 -4.87 2.39
CA SER A 158 10.09 -4.92 3.79
C SER A 158 9.11 -4.19 4.70
N LEU A 159 8.66 -3.00 4.29
CA LEU A 159 7.69 -2.20 5.06
C LEU A 159 6.30 -2.84 5.05
N GLN A 160 5.84 -3.39 3.92
CA GLN A 160 4.59 -4.15 3.83
C GLN A 160 4.66 -5.43 4.69
N THR A 161 5.82 -6.09 4.77
CA THR A 161 6.03 -7.23 5.69
C THR A 161 5.99 -6.80 7.15
N LEU A 162 6.58 -5.65 7.49
CA LEU A 162 6.51 -5.08 8.82
C LEU A 162 5.05 -4.72 9.20
N GLN A 163 4.28 -4.19 8.26
CA GLN A 163 2.84 -3.93 8.45
C GLN A 163 2.07 -5.23 8.70
N ALA A 164 2.32 -6.29 7.92
CA ALA A 164 1.72 -7.61 8.15
C ALA A 164 2.08 -8.19 9.53
N TYR A 165 3.34 -8.03 9.95
CA TYR A 165 3.77 -8.44 11.29
C TYR A 165 3.05 -7.64 12.38
N ARG A 166 2.95 -6.31 12.25
CA ARG A 166 2.18 -5.48 13.19
C ARG A 166 0.72 -5.90 13.26
N MET A 167 0.08 -6.14 12.12
CA MET A 167 -1.28 -6.68 12.07
C MET A 167 -1.39 -8.02 12.82
N SER A 168 -0.40 -8.91 12.71
CA SER A 168 -0.38 -10.18 13.45
C SER A 168 -0.29 -10.00 14.97
N LYS A 169 0.39 -8.93 15.42
CA LYS A 169 0.58 -8.59 16.84
C LYS A 169 -0.61 -7.86 17.44
N PHE A 170 -1.25 -6.97 16.68
CA PHE A 170 -2.23 -6.02 17.21
C PHE A 170 -3.67 -6.29 16.78
N LEU A 171 -3.92 -7.04 15.70
CA LEU A 171 -5.29 -7.31 15.25
C LEU A 171 -5.70 -8.74 15.62
N PRO A 172 -6.68 -8.93 16.51
CA PRO A 172 -7.29 -10.24 16.76
C PRO A 172 -8.05 -10.79 15.55
N ARG A 173 -8.37 -9.93 14.57
CA ARG A 173 -9.16 -10.25 13.38
C ARG A 173 -8.39 -11.13 12.40
N THR A 174 -8.58 -12.43 12.55
CA THR A 174 -7.88 -13.45 11.77
C THR A 174 -8.14 -13.36 10.27
N LEU A 175 -9.38 -13.12 9.84
CA LEU A 175 -9.73 -12.98 8.41
C LEU A 175 -9.02 -11.80 7.76
N PHE A 176 -8.92 -10.68 8.48
CA PHE A 176 -8.31 -9.48 7.94
C PHE A 176 -6.79 -9.62 7.81
N ASN A 177 -6.14 -10.18 8.84
CA ASN A 177 -4.72 -10.54 8.79
C ASN A 177 -4.40 -11.50 7.66
N ARG A 178 -5.24 -12.54 7.47
CA ARG A 178 -5.08 -13.51 6.37
C ARG A 178 -5.18 -12.85 5.01
N PHE A 179 -6.17 -11.98 4.80
CA PHE A 179 -6.36 -11.28 3.54
C PHE A 179 -5.12 -10.44 3.17
N TYR A 180 -4.61 -9.65 4.10
CA TYR A 180 -3.42 -8.82 3.87
C TYR A 180 -2.18 -9.66 3.56
N VAL A 181 -1.97 -10.75 4.30
CA VAL A 181 -0.82 -11.66 4.10
C VAL A 181 -0.89 -12.36 2.75
N ILE A 182 -2.07 -12.80 2.32
CA ILE A 182 -2.26 -13.38 0.99
C ILE A 182 -1.93 -12.33 -0.09
N LEU A 183 -2.40 -11.09 0.06
CA LEU A 183 -2.11 -10.02 -0.89
C LEU A 183 -0.59 -9.75 -0.98
N LEU A 184 0.10 -9.69 0.16
CA LEU A 184 1.57 -9.56 0.23
C LEU A 184 2.30 -10.72 -0.45
N ALA A 185 1.90 -11.97 -0.18
CA ALA A 185 2.51 -13.14 -0.80
C ALA A 185 2.30 -13.15 -2.32
N VAL A 186 1.09 -12.79 -2.79
CA VAL A 186 0.80 -12.67 -4.22
C VAL A 186 1.60 -11.53 -4.85
N ASN A 187 1.82 -10.40 -4.16
CA ASN A 187 2.69 -9.32 -4.65
C ASN A 187 4.14 -9.78 -4.80
N CYS A 188 4.68 -10.47 -3.80
CA CYS A 188 6.02 -11.06 -3.84
C CYS A 188 6.18 -12.02 -5.04
N TRP A 189 5.13 -12.79 -5.33
CA TRP A 189 5.17 -13.75 -6.43
C TRP A 189 4.75 -13.18 -7.79
N SER A 190 4.34 -11.92 -7.85
CA SER A 190 3.80 -11.28 -9.05
C SER A 190 4.82 -11.33 -10.20
N SER A 191 6.06 -10.98 -9.91
CA SER A 191 7.17 -11.04 -10.86
C SER A 191 7.44 -12.47 -11.35
N VAL A 192 7.24 -13.49 -10.51
CA VAL A 192 7.49 -14.90 -10.85
C VAL A 192 6.34 -15.50 -11.67
N PHE A 193 5.10 -15.35 -11.21
CA PHE A 193 3.91 -15.93 -11.85
C PHE A 193 3.56 -15.24 -13.16
N ILE A 194 3.62 -13.92 -13.19
CA ILE A 194 3.25 -13.15 -14.38
C ILE A 194 4.31 -13.34 -15.49
N ASN A 195 5.58 -13.60 -15.12
CA ASN A 195 6.63 -14.03 -16.07
C ASN A 195 6.42 -15.45 -16.62
N SER A 196 5.76 -16.35 -15.89
CA SER A 196 5.74 -17.79 -16.20
C SER A 196 4.44 -18.29 -16.84
N CYS A 197 3.26 -17.73 -16.47
CA CYS A 197 1.96 -18.35 -16.77
C CYS A 197 1.03 -17.54 -17.70
N PHE A 198 0.93 -16.21 -17.58
CA PHE A 198 -0.23 -15.47 -18.15
C PHE A 198 0.02 -14.61 -19.39
N PHE A 199 1.22 -14.02 -19.58
CA PHE A 199 1.46 -13.04 -20.66
C PHE A 199 2.71 -13.31 -21.49
N LYS A 200 2.88 -14.55 -21.96
CA LYS A 200 4.04 -14.95 -22.80
C LYS A 200 4.23 -14.14 -24.10
N GLY A 201 3.30 -13.25 -24.47
CA GLY A 201 3.36 -12.46 -25.71
C GLY A 201 3.28 -10.93 -25.58
N ASN A 202 3.03 -10.33 -24.39
CA ASN A 202 2.89 -8.87 -24.26
C ASN A 202 3.52 -8.33 -22.97
N GLU A 203 4.75 -7.81 -23.11
CA GLU A 203 5.56 -7.25 -22.03
C GLU A 203 4.90 -6.09 -21.29
N ALA A 204 4.21 -5.19 -22.00
CA ALA A 204 3.57 -4.03 -21.37
C ALA A 204 2.40 -4.43 -20.46
N ARG A 205 1.58 -5.41 -20.87
CA ARG A 205 0.48 -5.93 -20.03
C ARG A 205 1.00 -6.65 -18.79
N ARG A 206 2.11 -7.35 -18.91
CA ARG A 206 2.81 -8.02 -17.79
C ARG A 206 3.22 -6.99 -16.74
N ARG A 207 3.96 -5.96 -17.16
CA ARG A 207 4.42 -4.87 -16.29
C ARG A 207 3.25 -4.13 -15.65
N PHE A 208 2.22 -3.84 -16.43
CA PHE A 208 1.00 -3.21 -15.91
C PHE A 208 0.35 -4.04 -14.80
N GLY A 209 0.24 -5.37 -14.98
CA GLY A 209 -0.31 -6.27 -13.96
C GLY A 209 0.49 -6.29 -12.66
N CYS A 210 1.83 -6.35 -12.74
CA CYS A 210 2.70 -6.25 -11.56
C CYS A 210 2.48 -4.92 -10.82
N ILE A 211 2.56 -3.80 -11.53
CA ILE A 211 2.41 -2.45 -10.94
C ILE A 211 1.00 -2.25 -10.37
N ALA A 212 -0.04 -2.82 -10.99
CA ALA A 212 -1.41 -2.70 -10.49
C ALA A 212 -1.60 -3.48 -9.18
N LEU A 213 -1.05 -4.69 -9.06
CA LEU A 213 -1.12 -5.48 -7.84
C LEU A 213 -0.36 -4.80 -6.69
N ASP A 214 0.83 -4.30 -6.99
CA ASP A 214 1.66 -3.51 -6.08
C ASP A 214 0.90 -2.27 -5.58
N CYS A 215 0.30 -1.51 -6.50
CA CYS A 215 -0.54 -0.36 -6.19
C CYS A 215 -1.76 -0.72 -5.31
N VAL A 216 -2.36 -1.90 -5.47
CA VAL A 216 -3.46 -2.35 -4.61
C VAL A 216 -2.96 -2.65 -3.20
N LEU A 217 -1.81 -3.32 -3.07
CA LEU A 217 -1.22 -3.62 -1.77
C LEU A 217 -0.80 -2.33 -1.05
N ASP A 218 -0.16 -1.39 -1.75
CA ASP A 218 0.15 -0.06 -1.23
C ASP A 218 -1.12 0.69 -0.78
N LEU A 219 -2.22 0.60 -1.51
CA LEU A 219 -3.48 1.25 -1.15
C LEU A 219 -4.03 0.67 0.16
N VAL A 220 -4.04 -0.65 0.27
CA VAL A 220 -4.49 -1.35 1.47
C VAL A 220 -3.57 -1.03 2.66
N ALA A 221 -2.25 -1.02 2.44
CA ALA A 221 -1.26 -0.73 3.48
C ALA A 221 -1.23 0.73 3.93
N CYS A 222 -1.54 1.67 3.02
CA CYS A 222 -1.51 3.11 3.28
C CYS A 222 -2.72 3.61 4.08
N MET A 223 -3.90 3.04 3.80
CA MET A 223 -5.15 3.49 4.44
C MET A 223 -6.16 2.38 4.69
N GLY A 224 -6.13 1.29 3.91
CA GLY A 224 -7.18 0.29 3.93
C GLY A 224 -7.28 -0.40 5.29
N VAL A 225 -6.14 -0.71 5.91
CA VAL A 225 -6.06 -1.26 7.26
C VAL A 225 -6.72 -0.35 8.28
N GLU A 226 -6.31 0.91 8.32
CA GLU A 226 -6.77 1.89 9.30
C GLU A 226 -8.25 2.20 9.11
N VAL A 227 -8.70 2.38 7.88
CA VAL A 227 -10.10 2.67 7.57
C VAL A 227 -11.00 1.50 7.96
N ILE A 228 -10.61 0.26 7.66
CA ILE A 228 -11.39 -0.93 8.05
C ILE A 228 -11.51 -1.05 9.57
N VAL A 229 -10.43 -0.76 10.30
CA VAL A 229 -10.45 -0.75 11.76
C VAL A 229 -11.39 0.34 12.26
N VAL A 230 -11.22 1.61 11.85
CA VAL A 230 -12.05 2.73 12.32
C VAL A 230 -13.54 2.50 12.02
N LEU A 231 -13.89 2.06 10.80
CA LEU A 231 -15.28 1.79 10.42
C LEU A 231 -15.92 0.67 11.24
N SER A 232 -15.14 -0.23 11.81
CA SER A 232 -15.69 -1.29 12.65
C SER A 232 -16.06 -0.85 14.06
N TYR A 233 -15.61 0.34 14.48
CA TYR A 233 -15.94 0.95 15.78
C TYR A 233 -16.96 2.08 15.65
N SER A 234 -17.27 2.56 14.43
CA SER A 234 -18.09 3.76 14.22
C SER A 234 -19.54 3.64 14.72
N ASN A 235 -20.06 2.42 14.87
CA ASN A 235 -21.41 2.19 15.40
C ASN A 235 -21.42 2.00 16.93
N ASP A 236 -20.26 1.71 17.51
CA ASP A 236 -20.14 1.32 18.93
C ASP A 236 -19.65 2.49 19.80
N PHE A 237 -19.01 3.49 19.19
CA PHE A 237 -18.34 4.59 19.88
C PHE A 237 -18.45 5.91 19.12
N ASP A 238 -19.01 6.93 19.77
CA ASP A 238 -19.05 8.30 19.29
C ASP A 238 -17.95 9.13 19.99
N LEU A 239 -17.23 9.94 19.21
CA LEU A 239 -16.22 10.88 19.71
C LEU A 239 -16.83 11.99 20.59
N ASN A 240 -18.14 12.20 20.52
CA ASN A 240 -18.87 13.10 21.41
C ASN A 240 -19.12 12.51 22.81
N LEU A 241 -18.67 11.26 23.06
CA LEU A 241 -18.71 10.61 24.37
C LEU A 241 -20.09 10.63 25.02
N ASP A 242 -21.10 10.18 24.29
CA ASP A 242 -22.42 9.97 24.86
C ASP A 242 -22.39 8.88 25.97
N VAL A 243 -23.49 8.77 26.72
CA VAL A 243 -23.58 7.80 27.83
C VAL A 243 -23.35 6.36 27.34
N SER A 244 -23.77 6.05 26.11
CA SER A 244 -23.54 4.73 25.50
C SER A 244 -22.05 4.47 25.27
N SER A 245 -21.32 5.44 24.71
CA SER A 245 -19.88 5.35 24.47
C SER A 245 -19.10 5.22 25.79
N PHE A 246 -19.55 5.89 26.85
CA PHE A 246 -18.99 5.71 28.19
C PHE A 246 -19.18 4.28 28.67
N LEU A 247 -20.39 3.70 28.60
CA LEU A 247 -20.64 2.31 28.99
C LEU A 247 -19.83 1.30 28.16
N THR A 248 -19.69 1.54 26.85
CA THR A 248 -18.84 0.73 25.97
C THR A 248 -17.39 0.76 26.42
N LEU A 249 -16.87 1.93 26.85
CA LEU A 249 -15.51 2.05 27.34
C LEU A 249 -15.27 1.18 28.57
N PHE A 250 -16.23 1.00 29.49
CA PHE A 250 -16.06 0.12 30.67
C PHE A 250 -16.13 -1.38 30.36
N ASN A 251 -16.45 -1.79 29.13
CA ASN A 251 -16.38 -3.18 28.74
C ASN A 251 -14.92 -3.61 28.54
N ASN A 252 -14.40 -4.44 29.45
CA ASN A 252 -13.00 -4.88 29.44
C ASN A 252 -12.58 -5.55 28.10
N GLU A 253 -13.43 -6.36 27.50
CA GLU A 253 -13.11 -7.04 26.23
C GLU A 253 -13.08 -6.05 25.07
N TRP A 254 -14.07 -5.14 25.01
CA TRP A 254 -14.10 -4.10 23.98
C TRP A 254 -12.90 -3.17 24.11
N MET A 255 -12.61 -2.71 25.32
CA MET A 255 -11.51 -1.80 25.63
C MET A 255 -10.16 -2.44 25.28
N ALA A 256 -9.92 -3.67 25.74
CA ALA A 256 -8.69 -4.41 25.44
C ALA A 256 -8.50 -4.64 23.92
N ARG A 257 -9.59 -4.91 23.19
CA ARG A 257 -9.55 -5.01 21.72
C ARG A 257 -9.26 -3.65 21.09
N ALA A 258 -9.96 -2.60 21.50
CA ALA A 258 -9.81 -1.26 20.95
C ALA A 258 -8.39 -0.73 21.13
N TYR A 259 -7.76 -0.88 22.30
CA TYR A 259 -6.38 -0.44 22.51
C TYR A 259 -5.39 -1.08 21.56
N ASN A 260 -5.52 -2.38 21.35
CA ASN A 260 -4.72 -3.14 20.40
C ASN A 260 -4.92 -2.64 18.97
N GLU A 261 -6.17 -2.60 18.51
CA GLU A 261 -6.47 -2.24 17.12
C GLU A 261 -6.15 -0.76 16.85
N PHE A 262 -6.28 0.14 17.84
CA PHE A 262 -5.93 1.55 17.71
C PHE A 262 -4.43 1.79 17.55
N GLN A 263 -3.55 0.89 17.99
CA GLN A 263 -2.12 0.95 17.66
C GLN A 263 -1.83 0.79 16.16
N MET A 264 -2.80 0.30 15.38
CA MET A 264 -2.74 0.32 13.92
C MET A 264 -3.29 1.63 13.35
N VAL A 265 -4.25 2.27 14.01
CA VAL A 265 -4.89 3.51 13.53
C VAL A 265 -3.98 4.71 13.77
N VAL A 266 -3.55 4.93 15.00
CA VAL A 266 -2.65 6.05 15.33
C VAL A 266 -1.23 5.75 14.87
N VAL A 267 -0.47 6.81 14.60
CA VAL A 267 0.95 6.74 14.33
C VAL A 267 1.69 6.32 15.61
N ALA A 268 2.02 5.02 15.69
CA ALA A 268 2.65 4.42 16.87
C ALA A 268 4.16 4.69 16.98
N SER A 269 4.81 5.03 15.87
CA SER A 269 6.25 5.30 15.84
C SER A 269 6.66 6.09 14.61
N TRP A 270 7.89 6.60 14.58
CA TRP A 270 8.46 7.22 13.38
C TRP A 270 8.54 6.24 12.19
N TRP A 271 8.81 4.96 12.45
CA TRP A 271 8.87 3.95 11.40
C TRP A 271 7.49 3.67 10.82
N ASP A 272 6.45 3.74 11.65
CA ASP A 272 5.06 3.70 11.21
C ASP A 272 4.77 4.87 10.24
N LEU A 273 5.09 6.10 10.65
CA LEU A 273 4.91 7.29 9.79
C LEU A 273 5.67 7.17 8.47
N VAL A 274 6.93 6.72 8.51
CA VAL A 274 7.76 6.50 7.32
C VAL A 274 7.15 5.44 6.41
N SER A 275 6.59 4.36 6.96
CA SER A 275 5.96 3.31 6.17
C SER A 275 4.71 3.82 5.44
N ARG A 276 3.82 4.51 6.14
CA ARG A 276 2.62 5.12 5.56
C ARG A 276 2.97 6.17 4.49
N ALA A 277 3.99 6.98 4.74
CA ALA A 277 4.50 7.92 3.74
C ALA A 277 5.07 7.20 2.51
N THR A 278 5.80 6.11 2.72
CA THR A 278 6.35 5.29 1.63
C THR A 278 5.24 4.70 0.77
N PHE A 279 4.19 4.12 1.36
CA PHE A 279 3.05 3.56 0.61
C PHE A 279 2.28 4.65 -0.15
N SER A 280 2.07 5.82 0.47
CA SER A 280 1.43 6.97 -0.18
C SER A 280 2.23 7.46 -1.39
N LEU A 281 3.56 7.57 -1.26
CA LEU A 281 4.45 7.88 -2.39
C LEU A 281 4.49 6.75 -3.43
N GLY A 282 4.45 5.50 -2.99
CA GLY A 282 4.35 4.31 -3.84
C GLY A 282 3.13 4.36 -4.75
N LEU A 283 1.96 4.73 -4.21
CA LEU A 283 0.74 4.98 -4.99
C LEU A 283 0.93 6.06 -6.06
N LEU A 284 1.62 7.17 -5.76
CA LEU A 284 1.89 8.22 -6.73
C LEU A 284 2.76 7.70 -7.89
N ILE A 285 3.83 6.98 -7.57
CA ILE A 285 4.76 6.44 -8.56
C ILE A 285 4.08 5.34 -9.39
N SER A 286 3.43 4.38 -8.74
CA SER A 286 2.76 3.26 -9.41
C SER A 286 1.60 3.73 -10.31
N THR A 287 0.77 4.68 -9.86
CA THR A 287 -0.27 5.26 -10.72
C THR A 287 0.30 6.06 -11.88
N THR A 288 1.41 6.79 -11.69
CA THR A 288 2.09 7.51 -12.76
C THR A 288 2.65 6.55 -13.81
N ASN A 289 3.37 5.51 -13.39
CA ASN A 289 3.91 4.47 -14.27
C ASN A 289 2.79 3.77 -15.05
N MET A 290 1.67 3.46 -14.39
CA MET A 290 0.50 2.91 -15.08
C MET A 290 -0.08 3.86 -16.12
N LYS A 291 -0.23 5.16 -15.81
CA LYS A 291 -0.71 6.18 -16.76
C LYS A 291 0.19 6.28 -18.00
N GLU A 292 1.51 6.16 -17.84
CA GLU A 292 2.45 6.14 -18.97
C GLU A 292 2.32 4.90 -19.85
N LEU A 293 2.03 3.75 -19.24
CA LEU A 293 1.83 2.49 -19.98
C LEU A 293 0.50 2.47 -20.76
N LEU A 294 -0.51 3.23 -20.34
CA LEU A 294 -1.83 3.24 -20.97
C LEU A 294 -1.90 4.21 -22.16
N GLN A 295 -2.28 3.70 -23.33
CA GLN A 295 -2.57 4.52 -24.51
C GLN A 295 -3.98 4.25 -25.03
N ARG A 296 -4.67 5.30 -25.49
CA ARG A 296 -5.96 5.17 -26.17
C ARG A 296 -5.74 4.67 -27.60
N LEU A 297 -6.52 3.69 -28.05
CA LEU A 297 -6.51 3.28 -29.47
C LEU A 297 -6.93 4.46 -30.36
N PRO A 298 -6.22 4.70 -31.49
CA PRO A 298 -6.69 5.67 -32.48
C PRO A 298 -8.05 5.21 -33.03
N ILE A 299 -9.03 6.11 -33.06
CA ILE A 299 -10.31 5.87 -33.73
C ILE A 299 -9.99 5.73 -35.23
N ASN A 300 -10.22 4.54 -35.79
CA ASN A 300 -10.10 4.29 -37.23
C ASN A 300 -11.14 5.15 -37.97
N TYR A 301 -10.76 6.37 -38.36
CA TYR A 301 -11.36 6.99 -39.53
C TYR A 301 -10.76 6.30 -40.75
N ASN A 302 -11.63 5.71 -41.59
CA ASN A 302 -11.27 5.01 -42.82
C ASN A 302 -10.18 5.76 -43.60
N ARG A 303 -8.93 5.32 -43.49
CA ARG A 303 -7.82 5.83 -44.29
C ARG A 303 -7.87 5.10 -45.63
N VAL A 304 -8.40 5.78 -46.64
CA VAL A 304 -8.16 5.45 -48.04
C VAL A 304 -6.65 5.47 -48.25
N ALA A 305 -6.04 4.30 -48.36
CA ALA A 305 -4.60 4.15 -48.53
C ALA A 305 -4.24 4.48 -49.98
N GLN A 306 -3.70 5.68 -50.21
CA GLN A 306 -2.89 5.94 -51.39
C GLN A 306 -1.45 5.52 -51.06
N SER A 307 -1.06 4.35 -51.54
CA SER A 307 0.28 3.79 -51.37
C SER A 307 1.24 4.44 -52.36
N SER A 308 2.22 5.19 -51.86
CA SER A 308 3.48 5.42 -52.57
C SER A 308 4.64 5.05 -51.63
N PHE A 309 5.16 3.85 -51.83
CA PHE A 309 6.33 3.33 -51.16
C PHE A 309 7.57 3.92 -51.85
N SER A 310 8.38 4.71 -51.15
CA SER A 310 9.77 4.99 -51.54
C SER A 310 10.68 4.38 -50.49
N ALA A 311 11.30 3.26 -50.86
CA ALA A 311 12.31 2.59 -50.07
C ALA A 311 13.63 3.37 -50.17
N VAL A 312 14.07 3.98 -49.08
CA VAL A 312 15.46 4.44 -48.91
C VAL A 312 16.16 3.44 -48.01
N ALA A 313 17.12 2.71 -48.58
CA ALA A 313 17.95 1.76 -47.84
C ALA A 313 18.90 2.50 -46.89
N ILE A 314 18.75 2.27 -45.58
CA ILE A 314 19.73 2.70 -44.58
C ILE A 314 20.68 1.52 -44.33
N LYS A 315 21.98 1.74 -44.58
CA LYS A 315 23.07 0.81 -44.31
C LYS A 315 23.17 0.52 -42.80
N ASP A 316 22.94 -0.72 -42.42
CA ASP A 316 23.24 -1.24 -41.08
C ASP A 316 24.76 -1.27 -40.87
N THR A 317 25.24 -0.45 -39.92
CA THR A 317 26.64 -0.49 -39.50
C THR A 317 26.75 -1.31 -38.21
N LYS A 318 27.47 -2.43 -38.32
CA LYS A 318 27.92 -3.34 -37.25
C LYS A 318 28.08 -2.69 -35.86
N LYS A 319 27.31 -3.16 -34.88
CA LYS A 319 27.66 -3.21 -33.44
C LYS A 319 27.25 -4.56 -32.84
N THR A 320 28.00 -5.60 -33.16
CA THR A 320 27.88 -6.93 -32.55
C THR A 320 29.21 -7.30 -31.89
N ALA A 321 29.32 -7.02 -30.59
CA ALA A 321 30.31 -7.65 -29.69
C ALA A 321 30.10 -7.29 -28.20
N LYS A 322 29.39 -6.19 -27.87
CA LYS A 322 29.20 -5.75 -26.47
C LYS A 322 27.94 -6.29 -25.77
N SER A 323 27.03 -6.96 -26.50
CA SER A 323 25.66 -7.24 -26.04
C SER A 323 25.47 -8.59 -25.31
N SER A 324 26.30 -9.59 -25.53
CA SER A 324 26.05 -10.96 -25.04
C SER A 324 26.36 -11.12 -23.54
N THR A 325 27.44 -10.53 -23.04
CA THR A 325 27.85 -10.61 -21.63
C THR A 325 26.95 -9.76 -20.73
N GLU A 326 26.55 -8.58 -21.19
CA GLU A 326 25.67 -7.65 -20.48
C GLU A 326 24.25 -8.24 -20.32
N ASN A 327 23.71 -8.87 -21.38
CA ASN A 327 22.41 -9.55 -21.34
C ASN A 327 22.41 -10.80 -20.42
N LEU A 328 23.53 -11.52 -20.32
CA LEU A 328 23.66 -12.69 -19.45
C LEU A 328 23.73 -12.29 -17.96
N VAL A 329 24.47 -11.22 -17.63
CA VAL A 329 24.57 -10.70 -16.26
C VAL A 329 23.22 -10.17 -15.79
N THR A 330 22.54 -9.37 -16.62
CA THR A 330 21.20 -8.84 -16.31
C THR A 330 20.17 -9.96 -16.14
N GLY A 331 20.23 -11.02 -16.96
CA GLY A 331 19.35 -12.19 -16.83
C GLY A 331 19.58 -12.99 -15.54
N LYS A 332 20.84 -13.13 -15.09
CA LYS A 332 21.16 -13.79 -13.81
C LYS A 332 20.67 -12.97 -12.62
N VAL A 333 20.93 -11.66 -12.61
CA VAL A 333 20.48 -10.75 -11.54
C VAL A 333 18.97 -10.78 -11.39
N LEU A 334 18.23 -10.66 -12.51
CA LEU A 334 16.77 -10.71 -12.48
C LEU A 334 16.24 -12.06 -11.94
N ARG A 335 16.88 -13.17 -12.30
CA ARG A 335 16.51 -14.50 -11.78
C ARG A 335 16.77 -14.62 -10.27
N THR A 336 17.89 -14.08 -9.78
CA THR A 336 18.21 -14.05 -8.35
C THR A 336 17.20 -13.22 -7.57
N VAL A 337 16.84 -12.03 -8.08
CA VAL A 337 15.84 -11.15 -7.46
C VAL A 337 14.47 -11.83 -7.42
N ASN A 338 14.03 -12.40 -8.53
CA ASN A 338 12.74 -13.12 -8.59
C ASN A 338 12.72 -14.33 -7.65
N LEU A 339 13.86 -15.04 -7.52
CA LEU A 339 13.99 -16.13 -6.55
C LEU A 339 13.88 -15.61 -5.11
N PHE A 340 14.54 -14.50 -4.81
CA PHE A 340 14.48 -13.86 -3.49
C PHE A 340 13.04 -13.52 -3.10
N PHE A 341 12.30 -12.81 -3.97
CA PHE A 341 10.89 -12.49 -3.70
C PHE A 341 10.01 -13.74 -3.66
N GLY A 342 10.28 -14.73 -4.51
CA GLY A 342 9.64 -16.05 -4.48
C GLY A 342 9.76 -16.72 -3.11
N VAL A 343 10.98 -16.82 -2.59
CA VAL A 343 11.29 -17.40 -1.28
C VAL A 343 10.71 -16.54 -0.15
N TRP A 344 10.76 -15.21 -0.26
CA TRP A 344 10.21 -14.31 0.74
C TRP A 344 8.69 -14.50 0.92
N GLY A 345 7.93 -14.60 -0.17
CA GLY A 345 6.50 -14.88 -0.10
C GLY A 345 6.19 -16.24 0.57
N VAL A 346 7.01 -17.27 0.33
CA VAL A 346 6.89 -18.57 1.02
C VAL A 346 7.18 -18.42 2.52
N LEU A 347 8.23 -17.69 2.88
CA LEU A 347 8.61 -17.45 4.28
C LEU A 347 7.50 -16.71 5.04
N VAL A 348 6.95 -15.65 4.46
CA VAL A 348 5.84 -14.87 5.03
C VAL A 348 4.61 -15.76 5.27
N LEU A 349 4.24 -16.59 4.30
CA LEU A 349 3.13 -17.53 4.47
C LEU A 349 3.42 -18.58 5.54
N ALA A 350 4.63 -19.13 5.57
CA ALA A 350 5.02 -20.12 6.58
C ALA A 350 4.94 -19.55 8.00
N LEU A 351 5.43 -18.32 8.20
CA LEU A 351 5.32 -17.60 9.47
C LEU A 351 3.86 -17.35 9.87
N HIS A 352 3.02 -16.97 8.91
CA HIS A 352 1.59 -16.76 9.15
C HIS A 352 0.86 -18.06 9.48
N ILE A 353 1.14 -19.16 8.78
CA ILE A 353 0.58 -20.49 9.05
C ILE A 353 1.01 -20.97 10.43
N HIS A 354 2.28 -20.83 10.79
CA HIS A 354 2.79 -21.17 12.12
C HIS A 354 2.08 -20.38 13.24
N ALA A 355 1.92 -19.08 13.07
CA ALA A 355 1.18 -18.26 14.02
C ALA A 355 -0.31 -18.68 14.11
N PHE A 356 -0.90 -19.12 12.99
CA PHE A 356 -2.27 -19.59 12.95
C PHE A 356 -2.45 -21.02 13.48
N SER A 357 -1.41 -21.86 13.53
CA SER A 357 -1.50 -23.20 14.10
C SER A 357 -1.53 -23.24 15.64
N GLN A 358 -1.23 -22.12 16.30
CA GLN A 358 -1.29 -22.02 17.76
C GLN A 358 -2.73 -22.25 18.28
N PRO A 359 -2.91 -22.98 19.40
CA PRO A 359 -4.23 -23.28 19.95
C PRO A 359 -4.94 -22.03 20.45
N VAL A 360 -6.27 -22.08 20.46
CA VAL A 360 -7.09 -21.08 21.16
C VAL A 360 -7.23 -21.52 22.61
N LEU A 361 -6.92 -20.63 23.54
CA LEU A 361 -6.94 -20.91 24.97
C LEU A 361 -8.17 -20.26 25.61
N PRO A 362 -8.93 -20.96 26.48
CA PRO A 362 -10.12 -20.42 27.13
C PRO A 362 -9.81 -19.24 28.06
N GLN A 363 -8.65 -19.26 28.73
CA GLN A 363 -8.16 -18.16 29.56
C GLN A 363 -7.73 -16.93 28.75
N CYS A 364 -7.78 -16.99 27.41
CA CYS A 364 -7.41 -15.88 26.55
C CYS A 364 -8.61 -15.23 25.85
N LEU A 365 -9.17 -14.20 26.48
CA LEU A 365 -10.36 -13.48 26.01
C LEU A 365 -10.08 -12.66 24.75
N VAL A 366 -8.86 -12.11 24.63
CA VAL A 366 -8.40 -11.40 23.41
C VAL A 366 -7.06 -11.97 22.98
N GLN A 367 -7.11 -12.98 22.10
CA GLN A 367 -5.94 -13.64 21.54
C GLN A 367 -5.43 -12.94 20.28
N VAL A 368 -4.11 -12.74 20.23
CA VAL A 368 -3.38 -12.28 19.03
C VAL A 368 -2.39 -13.35 18.58
N ARG A 369 -1.89 -13.24 17.35
CA ARG A 369 -1.09 -14.30 16.72
C ARG A 369 0.17 -13.72 16.07
N PRO A 370 1.09 -13.16 16.87
CA PRO A 370 2.34 -12.61 16.36
C PRO A 370 3.18 -13.69 15.69
N TRP A 371 3.86 -13.33 14.61
CA TRP A 371 4.75 -14.26 13.93
C TRP A 371 5.96 -14.63 14.79
N ALA A 372 6.46 -15.85 14.60
CA ALA A 372 7.59 -16.41 15.34
C ALA A 372 7.40 -16.53 16.87
N ALA A 373 6.19 -16.30 17.40
CA ALA A 373 5.89 -16.59 18.79
C ALA A 373 5.80 -18.09 19.04
N SER A 374 6.52 -18.56 20.05
CA SER A 374 6.57 -19.97 20.45
C SER A 374 5.34 -20.40 21.25
N ARG A 375 4.71 -19.45 21.97
CA ARG A 375 3.51 -19.65 22.76
C ARG A 375 2.37 -18.75 22.28
N PRO A 376 1.10 -19.11 22.56
CA PRO A 376 -0.04 -18.22 22.38
C PRO A 376 0.20 -16.86 23.04
N ALA A 377 -0.12 -15.77 22.33
CA ALA A 377 -0.04 -14.43 22.87
C ALA A 377 -1.45 -13.96 23.25
N CYS A 378 -1.58 -13.46 24.47
CA CYS A 378 -2.85 -13.08 25.03
C CYS A 378 -2.80 -11.64 25.55
N TYR A 379 -3.65 -10.78 25.01
CA TYR A 379 -3.67 -9.38 25.44
C TYR A 379 -4.58 -9.15 26.65
N LEU A 380 -5.76 -9.78 26.64
CA LEU A 380 -6.68 -9.83 27.77
C LEU A 380 -6.76 -11.27 28.26
N ALA A 381 -6.16 -11.52 29.43
CA ALA A 381 -6.25 -12.81 30.10
C ALA A 381 -7.42 -12.80 31.10
N GLY A 382 -8.23 -13.85 31.07
CA GLY A 382 -9.34 -14.06 32.00
C GLY A 382 -8.99 -15.17 32.97
N LEU A 383 -8.88 -14.83 34.25
CA LEU A 383 -8.82 -15.76 35.36
C LEU A 383 -10.21 -15.88 35.97
N ASP A 384 -11.05 -16.70 35.34
CA ASP A 384 -12.39 -17.01 35.82
C ASP A 384 -12.38 -18.44 36.39
N CYS A 385 -12.30 -18.55 37.71
CA CYS A 385 -12.10 -19.82 38.39
C CYS A 385 -13.27 -20.81 38.17
N ASP A 386 -14.49 -20.29 37.96
CA ASP A 386 -15.65 -21.13 37.63
C ASP A 386 -15.53 -21.73 36.22
N ILE A 387 -15.09 -20.95 35.24
CA ILE A 387 -14.92 -21.40 33.84
C ILE A 387 -13.71 -22.32 33.69
N LEU A 388 -12.64 -22.02 34.42
CA LEU A 388 -11.37 -22.75 34.39
C LEU A 388 -11.38 -23.98 35.30
N GLU A 389 -12.45 -24.19 36.07
CA GLU A 389 -12.62 -25.30 37.02
C GLU A 389 -11.47 -25.39 38.05
N ILE A 390 -11.00 -24.23 38.55
CA ILE A 390 -9.94 -24.13 39.56
C ILE A 390 -10.40 -23.37 40.80
N SER A 391 -9.65 -23.48 41.90
CA SER A 391 -9.95 -22.75 43.14
C SER A 391 -9.32 -21.34 43.20
N GLY A 392 -8.28 -21.12 42.40
CA GLY A 392 -7.47 -19.89 42.39
C GLY A 392 -6.17 -20.01 43.19
N ASN A 393 -5.79 -21.22 43.62
CA ASN A 393 -4.51 -21.44 44.28
C ASN A 393 -3.34 -21.14 43.34
N MET A 394 -2.22 -20.69 43.91
CA MET A 394 -1.04 -20.25 43.15
C MET A 394 -0.53 -21.32 42.16
N ASP A 395 -0.44 -22.59 42.59
CA ASP A 395 0.03 -23.69 41.73
C ASP A 395 -0.90 -23.93 40.52
N GLU A 396 -2.22 -23.77 40.69
CA GLU A 396 -3.21 -23.92 39.61
C GLU A 396 -3.14 -22.76 38.61
N VAL A 397 -3.00 -21.53 39.14
CA VAL A 397 -2.86 -20.32 38.33
C VAL A 397 -1.55 -20.36 37.53
N ASP A 398 -0.44 -20.72 38.17
CA ASP A 398 0.88 -20.82 37.52
C ASP A 398 0.88 -21.87 36.40
N ALA A 399 0.21 -23.01 36.62
CA ALA A 399 0.05 -24.02 35.58
C ALA A 399 -0.67 -23.46 34.34
N LEU A 400 -1.81 -22.78 34.52
CA LEU A 400 -2.58 -22.18 33.41
C LEU A 400 -1.86 -21.01 32.74
N TRP A 401 -1.13 -20.19 33.51
CA TRP A 401 -0.38 -19.04 32.98
C TRP A 401 0.90 -19.46 32.26
N SER A 402 1.39 -20.67 32.50
CA SER A 402 2.52 -21.22 31.76
C SER A 402 2.18 -21.62 30.32
N GLU A 403 0.90 -21.78 29.99
CA GLU A 403 0.43 -22.20 28.65
C GLU A 403 0.53 -21.11 27.58
N PHE A 404 0.58 -19.84 27.98
CA PHE A 404 0.70 -18.70 27.08
C PHE A 404 1.86 -17.79 27.48
N ASP A 405 2.18 -16.82 26.62
CA ASP A 405 3.20 -15.81 26.92
C ASP A 405 2.61 -14.73 27.83
N SER A 406 2.83 -14.84 29.14
CA SER A 406 2.36 -13.87 30.14
C SER A 406 2.91 -12.46 29.92
N GLY A 407 4.05 -12.31 29.24
CA GLY A 407 4.62 -11.01 28.88
C GLY A 407 3.79 -10.24 27.84
N THR A 408 2.82 -10.89 27.21
CA THR A 408 1.91 -10.24 26.24
C THR A 408 0.62 -9.72 26.85
N VAL A 409 0.36 -10.04 28.12
CA VAL A 409 -0.85 -9.62 28.83
C VAL A 409 -0.74 -8.16 29.23
N VAL A 410 -1.71 -7.37 28.78
CA VAL A 410 -1.84 -5.95 29.16
C VAL A 410 -2.94 -5.77 30.20
N GLN A 411 -3.96 -6.62 30.15
CA GLN A 411 -5.06 -6.59 31.12
C GLN A 411 -5.38 -8.00 31.63
N LEU A 412 -5.60 -8.09 32.94
CA LEU A 412 -6.03 -9.29 33.64
C LEU A 412 -7.42 -9.07 34.21
N LEU A 413 -8.32 -10.02 33.98
CA LEU A 413 -9.67 -10.02 34.54
C LEU A 413 -9.82 -11.20 35.49
N ILE A 414 -9.97 -10.93 36.78
CA ILE A 414 -10.12 -11.96 37.81
C ILE A 414 -11.59 -12.04 38.22
N ARG A 415 -12.16 -13.26 38.20
CA ARG A 415 -13.57 -13.54 38.53
C ARG A 415 -13.70 -14.86 39.27
N HIS A 416 -14.63 -14.90 40.21
CA HIS A 416 -15.05 -16.13 40.91
C HIS A 416 -13.91 -16.93 41.58
N CYS A 417 -12.80 -16.30 41.92
CA CYS A 417 -11.65 -16.95 42.56
C CYS A 417 -11.63 -16.65 44.06
N PRO A 418 -12.23 -17.49 44.93
CA PRO A 418 -12.33 -17.22 46.37
C PRO A 418 -11.02 -17.44 47.14
N ALA A 419 -10.04 -18.13 46.56
CA ALA A 419 -8.74 -18.40 47.17
C ALA A 419 -7.68 -17.31 46.90
N LEU A 420 -7.99 -16.35 46.01
CA LEU A 420 -7.22 -15.12 45.75
C LEU A 420 -7.73 -13.99 46.65
#